data_AF-H1KI13-F1
#
_entry.id   AF-H1KI13-F1
#
_cell.length_a   1.000
_cell.length_b   1.000
_cell.length_c   1.000
_cell.angle_alpha   90.00
_cell.angle_beta   90.00
_cell.angle_gamma   90.00
#
_symmetry.space_group_name_H-M   'P 1'
#
loop_
_entity.id
_entity.type
_entity.pdbx_description
1 polymer ?
#
loop_
_entity_poly.entity_id
_entity_poly.type
_entity_poly.pdbx_seq_one_letter_code
_entity_poly.pdbx_strand_id
1 'polypeptide(L)'
;MTNIIRPNFGGRDREAEPAIAAEALEAYEPLHVYGTAAGYLVALLEDASGPEGRCLKVVIGAVGGNVFEAVAVMPATDEGRVDADMAAMAVLRALEVVEQGSGPATA
;
A
#
# COMPACT_ATOMS: atom_id res chain seq x y z
N MET A 1 18.79 20.38 -29.28
CA MET A 1 17.40 19.88 -29.22
C MET A 1 17.37 18.74 -28.23
N THR A 2 16.80 18.95 -27.04
CA THR A 2 16.78 17.95 -25.98
C THR A 2 15.34 17.87 -25.45
N ASN A 3 14.56 16.95 -26.02
CA ASN A 3 13.23 16.60 -25.53
C ASN A 3 13.39 15.60 -24.37
N ILE A 4 13.71 16.11 -23.18
CA ILE A 4 13.65 15.32 -21.95
C ILE A 4 12.39 15.73 -21.21
N ILE A 5 11.42 14.83 -21.15
CA ILE A 5 10.27 14.96 -20.25
C ILE A 5 10.80 14.65 -18.85
N ARG A 6 10.90 15.66 -17.99
CA ARG A 6 11.20 15.47 -16.56
C ARG A 6 9.88 15.39 -15.81
N PRO A 7 9.43 14.18 -15.39
CA PRO A 7 8.23 14.08 -14.57
C PRO A 7 8.49 14.82 -13.25
N ASN A 8 7.66 15.82 -12.98
CA ASN A 8 7.68 16.55 -11.72
C ASN A 8 6.77 15.82 -10.74
N PHE A 9 7.36 14.95 -9.91
CA PHE A 9 6.63 14.31 -8.81
C PHE A 9 6.42 15.34 -7.71
N GLY A 10 5.18 15.78 -7.53
CA GLY A 10 4.78 16.70 -6.45
C GLY A 10 4.57 18.17 -6.83
N GLY A 11 4.68 18.54 -8.11
CA GLY A 11 4.56 19.94 -8.56
C GLY A 11 3.17 20.40 -9.01
N ARG A 12 2.11 19.62 -8.75
CA ARG A 12 0.75 20.13 -8.85
C ARG A 12 0.37 20.64 -7.46
N ASP A 13 0.14 21.93 -7.35
CA ASP A 13 -0.76 22.43 -6.31
C ASP A 13 -2.04 21.63 -6.49
N ARG A 14 -2.25 20.69 -5.58
CA ARG A 14 -3.45 19.87 -5.50
C ARG A 14 -4.56 20.88 -5.20
N GLU A 15 -5.18 21.42 -6.25
CA GLU A 15 -6.53 21.99 -6.15
C GLU A 15 -7.27 21.03 -5.25
N ALA A 16 -7.63 21.52 -4.07
CA ALA A 16 -8.01 20.67 -2.95
C ALA A 16 -9.13 19.74 -3.42
N GLU A 17 -8.74 18.52 -3.81
CA GLU A 17 -9.63 17.38 -3.79
C GLU A 17 -10.29 17.48 -2.42
N PRO A 18 -11.63 17.47 -2.36
CA PRO A 18 -12.30 17.53 -1.08
C PRO A 18 -11.60 16.48 -0.25
N ALA A 19 -10.98 16.92 0.87
CA ALA A 19 -10.32 16.02 1.78
C ALA A 19 -11.35 14.92 1.97
N ILE A 20 -11.07 13.72 1.44
CA ILE A 20 -11.88 12.55 1.71
C ILE A 20 -11.89 12.59 3.21
N ALA A 21 -13.04 12.93 3.76
CA ALA A 21 -13.11 13.30 5.14
C ALA A 21 -12.50 12.12 5.88
N ALA A 22 -11.92 12.39 7.05
CA ALA A 22 -11.62 11.35 8.01
C ALA A 22 -12.93 10.68 8.51
N GLU A 23 -13.86 10.42 7.60
CA GLU A 23 -15.10 9.69 7.69
C GLU A 23 -14.69 8.23 7.75
N ALA A 24 -14.72 7.75 8.98
CA ALA A 24 -14.44 6.39 9.38
C ALA A 24 -12.98 5.99 9.19
N LEU A 25 -12.19 6.22 10.24
CA LEU A 25 -11.41 5.13 10.83
C LEU A 25 -12.39 4.00 11.23
N GLU A 26 -13.08 3.40 10.25
CA GLU A 26 -13.49 2.02 10.36
C GLU A 26 -12.19 1.30 10.68
N ALA A 27 -12.14 0.69 11.86
CA ALA A 27 -11.06 -0.21 12.20
C ALA A 27 -11.15 -1.33 11.17
N TYR A 28 -10.50 -1.16 10.02
CA TYR A 28 -10.40 -2.17 8.99
C TYR A 28 -9.63 -3.31 9.64
N GLU A 29 -10.36 -4.30 10.16
CA GLU A 29 -9.77 -5.53 10.63
C GLU A 29 -9.16 -6.22 9.41
N PRO A 30 -7.84 -6.42 9.38
CA PRO A 30 -7.22 -7.05 8.24
C PRO A 30 -7.71 -8.49 8.11
N LEU A 31 -8.20 -8.84 6.91
CA LEU A 31 -8.54 -10.20 6.54
C LEU A 31 -7.34 -11.13 6.69
N HIS A 32 -6.14 -10.61 6.42
CA HIS A 32 -4.89 -11.33 6.58
C HIS A 32 -3.73 -10.38 6.84
N VAL A 33 -2.82 -10.77 7.72
CA VAL A 33 -1.55 -10.07 7.95
C VAL A 33 -0.43 -10.97 7.44
N TYR A 34 0.32 -10.50 6.45
CA TYR A 34 1.42 -11.27 5.86
C TYR A 34 2.70 -11.16 6.67
N GLY A 35 2.95 -10.00 7.26
CA GLY A 35 4.12 -9.78 8.09
C GLY A 35 4.53 -8.32 8.20
N THR A 36 5.72 -8.13 8.77
CA THR A 36 6.33 -6.82 8.98
C THR A 36 7.80 -6.85 8.57
N ALA A 37 8.26 -5.83 7.86
CA ALA A 37 9.67 -5.65 7.50
C ALA A 37 9.97 -4.16 7.25
N ALA A 38 11.21 -3.72 7.51
CA ALA A 38 11.68 -2.34 7.34
C ALA A 38 10.82 -1.29 8.08
N GLY A 39 10.20 -1.67 9.21
CA GLY A 39 9.30 -0.80 9.97
C GLY A 39 7.88 -0.65 9.40
N TYR A 40 7.52 -1.44 8.38
CA TYR A 40 6.19 -1.45 7.78
C TYR A 40 5.48 -2.81 7.98
N LEU A 41 4.16 -2.77 8.09
CA LEU A 41 3.25 -3.91 8.11
C LEU A 41 2.57 -4.05 6.74
N VAL A 42 2.49 -5.29 6.25
CA VAL A 42 1.78 -5.64 5.01
C VAL A 42 0.56 -6.49 5.35
N ALA A 43 -0.61 -6.07 4.88
CA ALA A 43 -1.87 -6.74 5.17
C ALA A 43 -2.83 -6.72 3.97
N LEU A 44 -3.83 -7.61 4.03
CA LEU A 44 -4.99 -7.64 3.15
C LEU A 44 -6.20 -7.06 3.88
N LEU A 45 -6.87 -6.12 3.26
CA LEU A 45 -8.17 -5.59 3.68
C LEU A 45 -9.24 -5.98 2.65
N GLU A 46 -10.47 -6.12 3.11
CA GLU A 46 -11.64 -6.10 2.23
C GLU A 46 -12.29 -4.72 2.37
N ASP A 47 -12.51 -4.05 1.24
CA ASP A 47 -13.22 -2.78 1.19
C ASP A 47 -14.47 -2.95 0.35
N ALA A 48 -15.63 -2.73 0.97
CA ALA A 48 -16.94 -2.79 0.34
C ALA A 48 -17.58 -1.41 0.11
N SER A 49 -16.91 -0.34 0.55
CA SER A 49 -17.43 1.03 0.62
C SER A 49 -16.90 1.91 -0.51
N GLY A 50 -15.85 1.49 -1.21
CA GLY A 50 -15.29 2.20 -2.36
C GLY A 50 -16.22 2.28 -3.59
N PRO A 51 -15.98 3.24 -4.51
CA PRO A 51 -16.76 3.40 -5.75
C PRO A 51 -16.63 2.19 -6.70
N GLU A 52 -15.60 1.37 -6.50
CA GLU A 52 -15.31 0.14 -7.23
C GLU A 52 -16.18 -1.05 -6.75
N GLY A 53 -16.93 -0.88 -5.67
CA GLY A 53 -17.66 -1.94 -4.98
C GLY A 53 -16.72 -2.81 -4.14
N ARG A 54 -17.13 -4.05 -3.86
CA ARG A 54 -16.38 -4.97 -3.02
C ARG A 54 -15.06 -5.38 -3.67
N CYS A 55 -13.96 -5.00 -3.03
CA CYS A 55 -12.60 -5.24 -3.49
C CYS A 55 -11.70 -5.73 -2.35
N LEU A 56 -10.59 -6.36 -2.74
CA LEU A 56 -9.50 -6.73 -1.87
C LEU A 56 -8.37 -5.72 -2.05
N LYS A 57 -7.84 -5.19 -0.95
CA LYS A 57 -6.77 -4.20 -0.96
C LYS A 57 -5.55 -4.74 -0.24
N VAL A 58 -4.42 -4.81 -0.93
CA VAL A 58 -3.13 -5.01 -0.28
C VAL A 58 -2.67 -3.65 0.21
N VAL A 59 -2.40 -3.55 1.51
CA VAL A 59 -2.01 -2.29 2.15
C VAL A 59 -0.67 -2.38 2.84
N ILE A 60 0.01 -1.24 2.93
CA ILE A 60 1.23 -1.05 3.71
C ILE A 60 0.99 0.10 4.71
N GLY A 61 1.41 -0.09 5.96
CA GLY A 61 1.40 0.99 6.96
C GLY A 61 2.59 0.88 7.90
N ALA A 62 3.00 1.99 8.51
CA ALA A 62 4.06 1.96 9.53
C ALA A 62 3.64 1.08 10.71
N VAL A 63 4.55 0.27 11.25
CA VAL A 63 4.27 -0.55 12.43
C VAL A 63 3.92 0.35 13.61
N GLY A 64 2.73 0.17 14.19
CA GLY A 64 2.20 1.01 15.27
C GLY A 64 1.54 2.31 14.80
N GLY A 65 1.50 2.56 13.49
CA GLY A 65 0.71 3.63 12.88
C GLY A 65 -0.70 3.14 12.50
N ASN A 66 -1.63 4.10 12.40
CA ASN A 66 -3.03 3.84 11.98
C ASN A 66 -3.30 4.31 10.54
N VAL A 67 -2.25 4.60 9.78
CA VAL A 67 -2.36 5.07 8.40
C VAL A 67 -1.83 3.97 7.49
N PHE A 68 -2.69 3.54 6.57
CA PHE A 68 -2.40 2.50 5.61
C PHE A 68 -2.55 3.07 4.19
N GLU A 69 -1.64 2.71 3.31
CA GLU A 69 -1.68 3.04 1.89
C GLU A 69 -1.95 1.77 1.08
N ALA A 70 -2.91 1.82 0.17
CA ALA A 70 -3.21 0.72 -0.73
C ALA A 70 -2.18 0.66 -1.86
N VAL A 71 -1.49 -0.47 -1.97
CA VAL A 71 -0.47 -0.71 -3.00
C VAL A 71 -0.99 -1.57 -4.15
N ALA A 72 -2.07 -2.31 -3.92
CA ALA A 72 -2.78 -3.02 -4.97
C ALA A 72 -4.27 -3.19 -4.61
N VAL A 73 -5.12 -3.21 -5.63
CA VAL A 73 -6.56 -3.41 -5.51
C VAL A 73 -6.99 -4.51 -6.48
N MET A 74 -7.72 -5.49 -5.98
CA MET A 74 -8.17 -6.68 -6.72
C MET A 74 -9.67 -6.87 -6.54
N PRO A 75 -10.37 -7.51 -7.50
CA PRO A 75 -11.76 -7.90 -7.30
C PRO A 75 -11.88 -8.91 -6.15
N ALA A 76 -12.98 -8.87 -5.41
CA ALA A 76 -13.27 -9.82 -4.34
C ALA A 76 -13.76 -11.19 -4.89
N THR A 77 -12.88 -11.85 -5.64
CA THR A 77 -13.05 -13.20 -6.17
C THR A 77 -11.91 -14.10 -5.69
N ASP A 78 -12.05 -15.42 -5.83
CA ASP A 78 -11.00 -16.37 -5.46
C ASP A 78 -9.71 -16.14 -6.27
N GLU A 79 -9.84 -15.83 -7.56
CA GLU A 79 -8.70 -15.46 -8.42
C GLU A 79 -8.05 -14.14 -7.93
N GLY A 80 -8.86 -13.13 -7.63
CA GLY A 80 -8.38 -11.86 -7.09
C GLY A 80 -7.70 -12.02 -5.73
N ARG A 81 -8.11 -13.01 -4.93
CA ARG A 81 -7.45 -13.36 -3.68
C ARG A 81 -6.05 -13.94 -3.91
N VAL A 82 -5.91 -14.86 -4.87
CA VAL A 82 -4.59 -15.42 -5.23
C VAL A 82 -3.65 -14.32 -5.73
N ASP A 83 -4.15 -13.39 -6.55
CA ASP A 83 -3.37 -12.25 -7.02
C ASP A 83 -2.97 -11.30 -5.89
N ALA A 84 -3.89 -11.05 -4.94
CA ALA A 84 -3.61 -10.23 -3.76
C ALA A 84 -2.55 -10.88 -2.84
N ASP A 85 -2.63 -12.19 -2.62
CA ASP A 85 -1.65 -12.95 -1.85
C ASP A 85 -0.27 -12.87 -2.51
N MET A 86 -0.18 -13.04 -3.84
CA MET A 86 1.07 -12.89 -4.58
C MET A 86 1.66 -11.49 -4.48
N ALA A 87 0.82 -10.45 -4.64
CA ALA A 87 1.26 -9.07 -4.56
C ALA A 87 1.76 -8.72 -3.15
N ALA A 88 1.06 -9.14 -2.11
CA ALA A 88 1.44 -8.90 -0.72
C ALA A 88 2.77 -9.58 -0.35
N MET A 89 2.97 -10.83 -0.78
CA MET A 89 4.24 -11.54 -0.56
C MET A 89 5.39 -10.89 -1.32
N ALA A 90 5.17 -10.41 -2.54
CA ALA A 90 6.18 -9.68 -3.31
C ALA A 90 6.59 -8.38 -2.62
N VAL A 91 5.61 -7.62 -2.10
CA VAL A 91 5.84 -6.40 -1.33
C VAL A 91 6.60 -6.68 -0.04
N LEU A 92 6.16 -7.66 0.75
CA LEU A 92 6.84 -8.05 1.99
C LEU A 92 8.30 -8.43 1.69
N ARG A 93 8.53 -9.22 0.63
CA ARG A 93 9.88 -9.60 0.23
C ARG A 93 10.74 -8.42 -0.19
N ALA A 94 10.17 -7.44 -0.88
CA ALA A 94 10.88 -6.21 -1.23
C ALA A 94 11.30 -5.41 0.01
N LEU A 95 10.41 -5.30 1.01
CA LEU A 95 10.71 -4.65 2.29
C LEU A 95 11.84 -5.36 3.06
N GLU A 96 11.82 -6.69 3.11
CA GLU A 96 12.90 -7.48 3.71
C GLU A 96 14.26 -7.22 3.03
N VAL A 97 14.28 -7.09 1.70
CA VAL A 97 15.52 -6.76 0.96
C VAL A 97 16.03 -5.35 1.32
N VAL A 98 15.13 -4.37 1.46
CA VAL A 98 15.48 -3.00 1.88
C VAL A 98 16.02 -2.96 3.31
N GLU A 99 15.42 -3.75 4.21
CA GLU A 99 15.89 -3.89 5.59
C GLU A 99 17.32 -4.45 5.64
N GLN A 100 17.61 -5.48 4.84
CA GLN A 100 18.95 -6.06 4.72
C GLN A 100 19.98 -5.10 4.11
N GLY A 101 19.57 -4.28 3.14
CA GLY A 101 20.41 -3.27 2.50
C GLY A 101 20.73 -2.05 3.37
N SER A 102 20.04 -1.90 4.51
CA SER A 102 20.25 -0.81 5.47
C SER A 102 21.30 -1.14 6.56
N GLY A 103 21.99 -2.29 6.45
CA GLY A 103 23.19 -2.59 7.25
C GLY A 103 24.31 -1.57 7.00
N PRO A 104 25.20 -1.33 7.98
CA PRO A 104 26.18 -0.24 7.88
C PRO A 104 27.03 -0.43 6.61
N ALA A 105 26.96 0.54 5.70
CA ALA A 105 27.96 0.68 4.66
C ALA A 105 29.29 0.93 5.37
N THR A 106 30.11 -0.11 5.48
CA THR A 106 31.49 0.01 5.94
C THR A 106 32.21 0.94 4.97
N ALA A 107 32.47 2.15 5.44
CA ALA A 107 33.28 3.16 4.75
C ALA A 107 34.77 2.79 4.78
#